data_AF-A0A352DYJ0-F1
#
_entry.id   AF-A0A352DYJ0-F1
#
_cell.length_a   1.000
_cell.length_b   1.000
_cell.length_c   1.000
_cell.angle_alpha   90.00
_cell.angle_beta   90.00
_cell.angle_gamma   90.00
#
_symmetry.space_group_name_H-M   'P 1'
#
loop_
_entity.id
_entity.type
_entity.pdbx_description
1 polymer ?
#
loop_
_entity_poly.entity_id
_entity_poly.type
_entity_poly.pdbx_seq_one_letter_code
_entity_poly.pdbx_strand_id
1 'polypeptide(L)'
;MNKAFCREPDETRPARCPACGNEGLVVSADTLAAHVTASAAARLGEPVAFCGTDTCDVAYFDLLERVVPVAEARGLPWPKDAGGTLCACFGLTADDVDAEITAGSVDRVRDVVRRAGQPGAECGLRAADGRSCTARVQRYFLRRRAELTG
;
A
#
# COMPACT_ATOMS: atom_id res chain seq x y z
N MET A 1 -33.06 21.62 -34.16
CA MET A 1 -32.98 21.76 -32.69
C MET A 1 -32.09 20.64 -32.17
N ASN A 2 -30.80 20.93 -31.97
CA ASN A 2 -29.81 19.93 -31.57
C ASN A 2 -29.92 19.69 -30.07
N LYS A 3 -30.34 18.49 -29.68
CA LYS A 3 -30.29 18.01 -28.30
C LYS A 3 -28.82 17.72 -27.99
N ALA A 4 -28.16 18.66 -27.30
CA ALA A 4 -26.88 18.39 -26.68
C ALA A 4 -27.11 17.37 -25.55
N PHE A 5 -26.66 16.14 -25.78
CA PHE A 5 -26.47 15.17 -24.71
C PHE A 5 -25.32 15.67 -23.83
N CYS A 6 -25.63 16.30 -22.71
CA CYS A 6 -24.67 16.49 -21.64
C CYS A 6 -24.37 15.10 -21.07
N ARG A 7 -23.23 14.53 -21.46
CA ARG A 7 -22.67 13.34 -20.81
C ARG A 7 -22.27 13.78 -19.41
N GLU A 8 -23.02 13.36 -18.41
CA GLU A 8 -22.64 13.50 -17.00
C GLU A 8 -21.22 12.90 -16.85
N PRO A 9 -20.27 13.61 -16.22
CA PRO A 9 -18.98 13.02 -15.94
C PRO A 9 -19.22 11.80 -15.05
N ASP A 10 -18.67 10.66 -15.46
CA ASP A 10 -18.62 9.43 -14.70
C ASP A 10 -17.76 9.69 -13.45
N GLU A 11 -18.40 10.20 -12.40
CA GLU A 11 -17.76 10.64 -11.16
C GLU A 11 -17.32 9.43 -10.34
N THR A 12 -16.18 8.84 -10.69
CA THR A 12 -15.25 8.21 -9.75
C THR A 12 -13.92 7.94 -10.44
N ARG A 13 -13.32 8.97 -11.07
CA ARG A 13 -11.94 8.84 -11.53
C ARG A 13 -11.04 8.64 -10.29
N PRO A 14 -10.23 7.57 -10.22
CA PRO A 14 -9.38 7.34 -9.06
C PRO A 14 -8.43 8.52 -8.86
N ALA A 15 -8.27 8.92 -7.60
CA ALA A 15 -7.38 10.02 -7.22
C ALA A 15 -5.97 9.73 -7.75
N ARG A 16 -5.34 10.70 -8.42
CA ARG A 16 -3.99 10.56 -8.97
C ARG A 16 -3.00 11.31 -8.11
N CYS A 17 -1.86 10.68 -7.84
CA CYS A 17 -0.81 11.30 -7.07
C CYS A 17 -0.28 12.54 -7.82
N PRO A 18 -0.19 13.72 -7.19
CA PRO A 18 0.26 14.94 -7.85
C PRO A 18 1.75 14.89 -8.24
N ALA A 19 2.55 14.03 -7.60
CA ALA A 19 3.98 13.91 -7.90
C ALA A 19 4.27 12.93 -9.06
N CYS A 20 3.67 11.74 -9.07
CA CYS A 20 3.97 10.70 -10.05
C CYS A 20 2.85 10.41 -11.07
N GLY A 21 1.66 11.00 -10.90
CA GLY A 21 0.50 10.82 -11.80
C GLY A 21 -0.20 9.45 -11.72
N ASN A 22 0.35 8.51 -10.96
CA ASN A 22 -0.23 7.18 -10.77
C ASN A 22 -1.48 7.22 -9.89
N GLU A 23 -2.35 6.25 -10.07
CA GLU A 23 -3.56 6.09 -9.27
C GLU A 23 -3.21 5.70 -7.83
N GLY A 24 -3.85 6.39 -6.88
CA GLY A 24 -3.75 6.10 -5.47
C GLY A 24 -4.84 5.14 -4.98
N LEU A 25 -4.60 4.55 -3.83
CA LEU A 25 -5.55 3.68 -3.15
C LEU A 25 -6.25 4.45 -2.05
N VAL A 26 -7.56 4.65 -2.14
CA VAL A 26 -8.32 5.31 -1.06
C VAL A 26 -8.19 4.49 0.22
N VAL A 27 -7.79 5.18 1.30
CA VAL A 27 -7.59 4.61 2.65
C VAL A 27 -8.63 5.15 3.62
N SER A 28 -8.86 4.41 4.70
CA SER A 28 -9.73 4.88 5.78
C SER A 28 -9.05 5.94 6.65
N ALA A 29 -9.85 6.73 7.38
CA ALA A 29 -9.32 7.66 8.37
C ALA A 29 -8.51 6.95 9.47
N ASP A 30 -8.92 5.76 9.89
CA ASP A 30 -8.21 4.97 10.89
C ASP A 30 -6.84 4.50 10.38
N THR A 31 -6.77 4.06 9.11
CA THR A 31 -5.51 3.74 8.43
C THR A 31 -4.58 4.95 8.43
N LEU A 32 -5.09 6.11 8.00
CA LEU A 32 -4.29 7.32 7.95
C LEU A 32 -3.76 7.68 9.35
N ALA A 33 -4.63 7.72 10.36
CA ALA A 33 -4.27 8.05 11.73
C ALA A 33 -3.24 7.08 12.35
N ALA A 34 -3.23 5.81 11.94
CA ALA A 34 -2.23 4.85 12.37
C ALA A 34 -0.82 5.18 11.82
N HIS A 35 -0.75 5.75 10.61
CA HIS A 35 0.48 5.86 9.82
C HIS A 35 1.04 7.29 9.68
N VAL A 36 0.31 8.31 10.12
CA VAL A 36 0.81 9.71 10.13
C VAL A 36 0.48 10.39 11.45
N THR A 37 1.15 11.51 11.74
CA THR A 37 0.81 12.34 12.91
C THR A 37 -0.53 13.03 12.72
N ALA A 38 -1.23 13.37 13.80
CA ALA A 38 -2.50 14.09 13.74
C ALA A 38 -2.37 15.45 13.00
N SER A 39 -1.24 16.14 13.18
CA SER A 39 -0.95 17.39 12.46
C SER A 39 -0.78 17.18 10.95
N ALA A 40 -0.16 16.08 10.52
CA ALA A 40 0.00 15.76 9.10
C ALA A 40 -1.34 15.32 8.48
N ALA A 41 -2.11 14.49 9.18
CA ALA A 41 -3.45 14.07 8.76
C ALA A 41 -4.39 15.27 8.56
N ALA A 42 -4.37 16.24 9.49
CA ALA A 42 -5.21 17.44 9.44
C ALA A 42 -4.93 18.36 8.24
N ARG A 43 -3.78 18.20 7.54
CA ARG A 43 -3.51 18.93 6.30
C ARG A 43 -4.32 18.40 5.13
N LEU A 44 -4.73 17.13 5.16
CA LEU A 44 -5.45 16.46 4.09
C LEU A 44 -6.96 16.63 4.26
N GLY A 45 -7.69 16.55 3.15
CA GLY A 45 -9.14 16.44 3.10
C GLY A 45 -9.56 15.07 2.61
N GLU A 46 -10.77 14.67 2.96
CA GLU A 46 -11.33 13.40 2.52
C GLU A 46 -11.90 13.49 1.10
N PRO A 47 -11.77 12.43 0.27
CA PRO A 47 -11.06 11.18 0.56
C PRO A 47 -9.54 11.30 0.45
N VAL A 48 -8.83 10.54 1.28
CA VAL A 48 -7.36 10.42 1.25
C VAL A 48 -6.95 9.14 0.53
N ALA A 49 -5.94 9.24 -0.34
CA ALA A 49 -5.38 8.12 -1.08
C ALA A 49 -3.90 7.90 -0.74
N PHE A 50 -3.49 6.64 -0.69
CA PHE A 50 -2.11 6.19 -0.56
C PHE A 50 -1.45 6.05 -1.95
N CYS A 51 -0.25 6.59 -2.12
CA CYS A 51 0.54 6.40 -3.34
C CYS A 51 1.38 5.11 -3.23
N GLY A 52 0.99 4.07 -3.97
CA GLY A 52 1.70 2.79 -4.00
C GLY A 52 2.94 2.75 -4.89
N THR A 53 3.37 3.87 -5.49
CA THR A 53 4.57 3.90 -6.35
C THR A 53 5.84 3.86 -5.50
N ASP A 54 6.69 2.88 -5.79
CA ASP A 54 7.91 2.55 -5.06
C ASP A 54 8.87 3.73 -4.90
N THR A 55 9.12 4.47 -5.99
CA THR A 55 10.10 5.57 -6.05
C THR A 55 9.49 6.95 -5.80
N CYS A 56 8.21 7.03 -5.45
CA CYS A 56 7.55 8.31 -5.22
C CYS A 56 7.67 8.74 -3.76
N ASP A 57 8.10 9.99 -3.52
CA ASP A 57 8.27 10.54 -2.17
C ASP A 57 6.94 10.92 -1.49
N VAL A 58 5.80 10.76 -2.16
CA VAL A 58 4.47 10.97 -1.57
C VAL A 58 3.99 9.67 -0.94
N ALA A 59 3.58 9.70 0.34
CA ALA A 59 2.91 8.59 1.00
C ALA A 59 1.39 8.69 0.83
N TYR A 60 0.81 9.81 1.24
CA TYR A 60 -0.62 10.07 1.15
C TYR A 60 -0.89 11.39 0.44
N PHE A 61 -2.04 11.48 -0.21
CA PHE A 61 -2.50 12.70 -0.87
C PHE A 61 -4.03 12.76 -0.90
N ASP A 62 -4.57 13.93 -1.20
CA ASP A 62 -6.00 14.11 -1.41
C ASP A 62 -6.32 14.70 -2.79
N LEU A 63 -7.62 14.91 -3.05
CA LEU A 63 -8.11 15.48 -4.31
C LEU A 63 -7.73 16.95 -4.51
N LEU A 64 -7.32 17.66 -3.46
CA LEU A 64 -6.82 19.04 -3.54
C LEU A 64 -5.28 19.08 -3.70
N GLU A 65 -4.68 17.94 -4.06
CA GLU A 65 -3.25 17.77 -4.29
C GLU A 65 -2.38 18.08 -3.05
N ARG A 66 -2.98 18.08 -1.85
CA ARG A 66 -2.24 18.18 -0.60
C ARG A 66 -1.60 16.84 -0.32
N VAL A 67 -0.38 16.84 0.22
CA VAL A 67 0.44 15.64 0.37
C VAL A 67 0.98 15.46 1.78
N VAL A 68 1.17 14.21 2.16
CA VAL A 68 2.06 13.79 3.24
C VAL A 68 3.22 13.02 2.61
N PRO A 69 4.46 13.51 2.75
CA PRO A 69 5.63 12.83 2.20
C PRO A 69 5.94 11.54 2.98
N VAL A 70 6.70 10.65 2.34
CA VAL A 70 7.23 9.42 2.94
C VAL A 70 7.96 9.69 4.26
N ALA A 71 8.73 10.78 4.33
CA ALA A 71 9.46 11.19 5.53
C ALA A 71 8.57 11.53 6.75
N GLU A 72 7.28 11.83 6.54
CA GLU A 72 6.31 12.13 7.60
C GLU A 72 5.36 10.95 7.89
N ALA A 73 5.47 9.87 7.14
CA ALA A 73 4.70 8.64 7.34
C ALA A 73 5.56 7.56 8.01
N ARG A 74 4.91 6.60 8.66
CA ARG A 74 5.57 5.46 9.32
C ARG A 74 4.96 4.13 8.91
N GLY A 75 5.74 3.06 9.03
CA GLY A 75 5.26 1.70 8.75
C GLY A 75 4.86 1.49 7.28
N LEU A 76 5.57 2.18 6.37
CA LEU A 76 5.32 2.03 4.95
C LEU A 76 5.73 0.63 4.47
N PRO A 77 4.99 0.07 3.50
CA PRO A 77 5.30 -1.24 2.96
C PRO A 77 6.57 -1.22 2.12
N TRP A 78 7.34 -2.30 2.14
CA TRP A 78 8.28 -2.59 1.04
C TRP A 78 7.48 -2.70 -0.27
N PRO A 79 7.94 -2.15 -1.40
CA PRO A 79 9.24 -1.50 -1.65
C PRO A 79 9.26 0.03 -1.48
N LYS A 80 8.15 0.64 -1.08
CA LYS A 80 8.07 2.11 -0.90
C LYS A 80 8.99 2.61 0.20
N ASP A 81 9.16 1.79 1.23
CA ASP A 81 10.24 1.92 2.21
C ASP A 81 11.12 0.67 2.12
N ALA A 82 12.42 0.86 1.90
CA ALA A 82 13.40 -0.21 1.82
C ALA A 82 13.51 -0.99 3.14
N GLY A 83 13.30 -0.33 4.29
CA GLY A 83 13.20 -0.95 5.61
C GLY A 83 11.80 -1.47 5.95
N GLY A 84 10.84 -1.31 5.04
CA GLY A 84 9.45 -1.67 5.23
C GLY A 84 9.23 -3.19 5.27
N THR A 85 8.13 -3.60 5.89
CA THR A 85 7.72 -5.02 5.90
C THR A 85 6.89 -5.34 4.65
N LEU A 86 6.94 -6.59 4.18
CA LEU A 86 5.98 -7.17 3.24
C LEU A 86 4.62 -7.43 3.91
N CYS A 87 4.60 -7.77 5.20
CA CYS A 87 3.38 -7.88 6.00
C CYS A 87 3.55 -7.14 7.32
N ALA A 88 2.77 -6.07 7.50
CA ALA A 88 2.81 -5.27 8.73
C ALA A 88 2.15 -5.97 9.93
N CYS A 89 1.14 -6.83 9.69
CA CYS A 89 0.46 -7.56 10.77
C CYS A 89 1.36 -8.60 11.45
N PHE A 90 2.23 -9.26 10.68
CA PHE A 90 3.03 -10.41 11.15
C PHE A 90 4.54 -10.21 10.99
N GLY A 91 4.97 -9.01 10.61
CA GLY A 91 6.39 -8.66 10.51
C GLY A 91 7.16 -9.51 9.51
N LEU A 92 6.56 -9.87 8.36
CA LEU A 92 7.29 -10.54 7.29
C LEU A 92 8.07 -9.50 6.49
N THR A 93 9.39 -9.65 6.40
CA THR A 93 10.27 -8.78 5.62
C THR A 93 10.65 -9.40 4.27
N ALA A 94 11.26 -8.62 3.39
CA ALA A 94 11.87 -9.12 2.15
C ALA A 94 12.98 -10.15 2.44
N ASP A 95 13.85 -9.85 3.42
CA ASP A 95 14.94 -10.72 3.84
C ASP A 95 14.47 -12.06 4.40
N ASP A 96 13.36 -12.07 5.16
CA ASP A 96 12.75 -13.32 5.64
C ASP A 96 12.36 -14.23 4.47
N VAL A 97 11.78 -13.66 3.41
CA VAL A 97 11.35 -14.42 2.23
C VAL A 97 12.54 -14.94 1.44
N ASP A 98 13.57 -14.10 1.25
CA ASP A 98 14.79 -14.50 0.57
C ASP A 98 15.52 -15.62 1.32
N ALA A 99 15.60 -15.52 2.65
CA ALA A 99 16.18 -16.56 3.51
C ALA A 99 15.41 -17.88 3.42
N GLU A 100 14.06 -17.85 3.40
CA GLU A 100 13.25 -19.06 3.22
C GLU A 100 13.51 -19.73 1.86
N ILE A 101 13.57 -18.94 0.77
CA ILE A 101 13.84 -19.46 -0.57
C ILE A 101 15.22 -20.13 -0.63
N THR A 102 16.25 -19.48 -0.08
CA THR A 102 17.61 -20.05 -0.03
C THR A 102 17.66 -21.32 0.82
N ALA A 103 16.88 -21.40 1.90
CA ALA A 103 16.76 -22.60 2.72
C ALA A 103 15.88 -23.70 2.11
N GLY A 104 15.20 -23.43 0.98
CA GLY A 104 14.26 -24.36 0.36
C GLY A 104 12.93 -24.51 1.11
N SER A 105 12.59 -23.56 1.99
CA SER A 105 11.32 -23.53 2.74
C SER A 105 10.38 -22.45 2.20
N VAL A 106 9.10 -22.54 2.59
CA VAL A 106 8.03 -21.59 2.28
C VAL A 106 7.04 -21.46 3.45
N ASP A 107 7.39 -21.94 4.63
CA ASP A 107 6.45 -22.16 5.74
C ASP A 107 5.95 -20.84 6.31
N ARG A 108 6.85 -19.86 6.52
CA ARG A 108 6.52 -18.54 7.03
C ARG A 108 5.73 -17.74 6.00
N VAL A 109 6.12 -17.76 4.73
CA VAL A 109 5.32 -17.17 3.64
C VAL A 109 3.91 -17.75 3.61
N ARG A 110 3.77 -19.09 3.66
CA ARG A 110 2.45 -19.75 3.68
C ARG A 110 1.64 -19.38 4.92
N ASP A 111 2.26 -19.35 6.10
CA ASP A 111 1.58 -18.98 7.33
C ASP A 111 1.04 -17.54 7.27
N VAL A 112 1.86 -16.60 6.79
CA VAL A 112 1.48 -15.19 6.65
C VAL A 112 0.33 -15.01 5.67
N VAL A 113 0.40 -15.63 4.48
CA VAL A 113 -0.67 -15.58 3.48
C VAL A 113 -1.97 -16.18 4.06
N ARG A 114 -1.88 -17.33 4.73
CA ARG A 114 -3.03 -17.99 5.36
C ARG A 114 -3.68 -17.10 6.42
N ARG A 115 -2.88 -16.51 7.31
CA ARG A 115 -3.37 -15.67 8.41
C ARG A 115 -3.91 -14.33 7.94
N ALA A 116 -3.32 -13.74 6.89
CA ALA A 116 -3.77 -12.49 6.30
C ALA A 116 -5.16 -12.60 5.63
N GLY A 117 -5.59 -13.82 5.30
CA GLY A 117 -6.94 -14.12 4.80
C GLY A 117 -7.98 -14.43 5.88
N GLN A 118 -7.60 -14.44 7.16
CA GLN A 118 -8.53 -14.72 8.26
C GLN A 118 -9.17 -13.44 8.81
N PRO A 119 -10.36 -13.50 9.41
CA PRO A 119 -11.04 -12.34 10.01
C PRO A 119 -10.23 -11.58 11.07
N GLY A 120 -9.23 -12.21 11.69
CA GLY A 120 -8.33 -11.58 12.67
C GLY A 120 -7.19 -10.76 12.07
N ALA A 121 -7.10 -10.62 10.74
CA ALA A 121 -6.07 -9.83 10.11
C ALA A 121 -6.41 -8.33 10.16
N GLU A 122 -5.62 -7.55 10.91
CA GLU A 122 -5.78 -6.10 11.07
C GLU A 122 -5.20 -5.29 9.90
N CYS A 123 -5.24 -5.82 8.67
CA CYS A 123 -4.60 -5.20 7.51
C CYS A 123 -5.10 -3.77 7.25
N GLY A 124 -6.38 -3.49 7.52
CA GLY A 124 -6.96 -2.15 7.40
C GLY A 124 -6.31 -1.10 8.32
N LEU A 125 -5.74 -1.52 9.44
CA LEU A 125 -5.10 -0.61 10.41
C LEU A 125 -3.57 -0.68 10.37
N ARG A 126 -3.02 -1.86 10.12
CA ARG A 126 -1.57 -2.12 10.19
C ARG A 126 -0.84 -1.84 8.89
N ALA A 127 -1.51 -2.00 7.75
CA ALA A 127 -0.91 -1.73 6.45
C ALA A 127 -1.17 -0.27 6.07
N ALA A 128 -0.13 0.45 5.65
CA ALA A 128 -0.24 1.86 5.30
C ALA A 128 -1.21 2.13 4.12
N ASP A 129 -1.41 1.13 3.27
CA ASP A 129 -2.37 1.16 2.15
C ASP A 129 -3.77 0.63 2.54
N GLY A 130 -3.95 0.16 3.78
CA GLY A 130 -5.17 -0.46 4.26
C GLY A 130 -5.54 -1.77 3.53
N ARG A 131 -4.60 -2.40 2.82
CA ARG A 131 -4.85 -3.61 2.01
C ARG A 131 -4.19 -4.85 2.62
N SER A 132 -4.74 -6.01 2.26
CA SER A 132 -4.11 -7.28 2.60
C SER A 132 -2.75 -7.42 1.91
N CYS A 133 -1.75 -7.86 2.67
CA CYS A 133 -0.40 -8.09 2.16
C CYS A 133 -0.29 -9.28 1.19
N THR A 134 -1.31 -10.13 1.07
CA THR A 134 -1.26 -11.39 0.34
C THR A 134 -0.72 -11.23 -1.09
N ALA A 135 -1.28 -10.31 -1.87
CA ALA A 135 -0.85 -10.09 -3.25
C ALA A 135 0.62 -9.63 -3.33
N ARG A 136 1.03 -8.76 -2.40
CA ARG A 136 2.39 -8.22 -2.32
C ARG A 136 3.41 -9.29 -1.94
N VAL A 137 3.11 -10.10 -0.92
CA VAL A 137 3.94 -11.23 -0.48
C VAL A 137 4.08 -12.26 -1.61
N GLN A 138 2.97 -12.67 -2.24
CA GLN A 138 2.98 -13.64 -3.33
C GLN A 138 3.79 -13.16 -4.53
N ARG A 139 3.59 -11.89 -4.94
CA ARG A 139 4.35 -11.30 -6.06
C ARG A 139 5.85 -11.27 -5.77
N TYR A 140 6.24 -10.86 -4.56
CA TYR A 140 7.64 -10.84 -4.14
C TYR A 140 8.25 -12.25 -4.18
N PHE A 141 7.59 -13.22 -3.51
CA PHE A 141 8.04 -14.60 -3.44
C PHE A 141 8.24 -15.24 -4.83
N LEU A 142 7.24 -15.12 -5.72
CA LEU A 142 7.31 -15.73 -7.05
C LEU A 142 8.44 -15.15 -7.90
N ARG A 143 8.65 -13.83 -7.84
CA ARG A 143 9.75 -13.16 -8.53
C ARG A 143 11.10 -13.64 -8.00
N ARG A 144 11.31 -13.60 -6.68
CA ARG A 144 12.59 -13.99 -6.05
C ARG A 144 12.92 -15.46 -6.25
N ARG A 145 11.92 -16.34 -6.21
CA ARG A 145 12.12 -17.76 -6.51
C ARG A 145 12.64 -17.95 -7.94
N ALA A 146 12.04 -17.26 -8.93
CA ALA A 146 12.51 -17.33 -10.31
C ALA A 146 13.95 -16.83 -10.48
N GLU A 147 14.36 -15.80 -9.74
CA GLU A 147 15.71 -15.22 -9.78
C GLU A 147 16.78 -16.07 -9.07
N LEU A 148 16.41 -16.83 -8.04
CA LEU A 148 17.35 -17.62 -7.22
C LEU A 148 17.44 -19.09 -7.64
N THR A 149 16.44 -19.63 -8.33
CA THR A 149 16.43 -21.03 -8.78
C THR A 149 16.57 -21.19 -10.29
N GLY A 150 16.57 -20.09 -11.06
CA GLY A 150 16.83 -20.07 -12.50
C GLY A 150 18.30 -19.84 -12.78
#